data_AF-A0A368F3Y8-F1
#
_entry.id   AF-A0A368F3Y8-F1
#
_cell.length_a   1.000
_cell.length_b   1.000
_cell.length_c   1.000
_cell.angle_alpha   90.00
_cell.angle_beta   90.00
_cell.angle_gamma   90.00
#
_symmetry.space_group_name_H-M   'P 1'
#
loop_
_entity.id
_entity.type
_entity.pdbx_description
1 polymer ?
#
loop_
_entity_poly.entity_id
_entity_poly.type
_entity_poly.pdbx_seq_one_letter_code
_entity_poly.pdbx_strand_id
1 'polypeptide(L)' 'MDVLHKGWFTEFSPDDLEKMKQEGSGDSKQLKSDGIAMGGAWPGQAFSLKVKEILFHEKSDYQDVLVFKR' A
#
# COMPACT_ATOMS: atom_id res chain seq x y z
N MET A 1 4.46 -4.47 6.98
CA MET A 1 3.70 -5.41 6.14
C MET A 1 4.60 -5.87 5.03
N ASP A 2 4.71 -7.19 4.87
CA ASP A 2 5.30 -7.78 3.68
C ASP A 2 4.24 -7.70 2.57
N VAL A 3 4.42 -6.81 1.59
CA VAL A 3 3.51 -6.68 0.43
C VAL A 3 3.51 -7.94 -0.44
N LEU A 4 4.46 -8.83 -0.16
CA LEU A 4 4.57 -10.17 -0.72
C LEU A 4 3.94 -11.17 0.25
N HIS A 5 2.78 -11.72 -0.13
CA HIS A 5 2.13 -12.77 0.64
C HIS A 5 1.90 -14.01 -0.22
N LYS A 6 2.43 -15.16 0.22
CA LYS A 6 2.27 -16.45 -0.46
C LYS A 6 2.63 -16.41 -1.96
N GLY A 7 3.66 -15.63 -2.31
CA GLY A 7 4.09 -15.45 -3.71
C GLY A 7 3.19 -14.54 -4.55
N TRP A 8 2.41 -13.65 -3.93
CA TRP A 8 1.64 -12.61 -4.60
C TRP A 8 2.04 -11.23 -4.09
N PHE A 9 2.22 -10.29 -5.01
CA PHE A 9 2.29 -8.87 -4.73
C PHE A 9 0.88 -8.29 -4.84
N THR A 10 0.44 -7.50 -3.86
CA THR A 10 -0.88 -6.84 -3.87
C THR A 10 -0.73 -5.35 -3.66
N GLU A 11 -1.21 -4.56 -4.64
CA GLU A 11 -1.25 -3.11 -4.57
C GLU A 11 -2.51 -2.68 -3.80
N PHE A 12 -2.33 -2.40 -2.51
CA PHE A 12 -3.38 -1.81 -1.67
C PHE A 12 -3.47 -0.30 -1.90
N SER A 13 -4.67 0.25 -1.72
CA SER A 13 -4.85 1.69 -1.66
C SER A 13 -4.02 2.30 -0.52
N PRO A 14 -3.44 3.50 -0.68
CA PRO A 14 -2.69 4.15 0.39
C PRO A 14 -3.46 4.22 1.71
N ASP A 15 -4.75 4.54 1.66
CA ASP A 15 -5.61 4.64 2.85
C ASP A 15 -5.83 3.28 3.52
N ASP A 16 -5.97 2.21 2.74
CA ASP A 16 -6.12 0.86 3.27
C ASP A 16 -4.80 0.39 3.90
N LEU A 17 -3.67 0.74 3.29
CA LEU A 17 -2.35 0.49 3.86
C LEU A 17 -2.14 1.25 5.17
N GLU A 18 -2.63 2.48 5.29
CA GLU A 18 -2.60 3.27 6.52
C GLU A 18 -3.50 2.70 7.61
N LYS A 19 -4.74 2.33 7.28
CA LYS A 19 -5.68 1.66 8.21
C LYS A 19 -5.11 0.34 8.73
N MET A 20 -4.50 -0.45 7.85
CA MET A 20 -3.86 -1.71 8.24
C MET A 20 -2.64 -1.50 9.14
N LYS A 21 -1.89 -0.41 8.98
CA LYS A 21 -0.75 -0.06 9.85
C LYS A 21 -1.19 0.49 11.22
N GLN A 22 -2.38 1.08 11.30
CA GLN A 22 -2.95 1.66 12.52
C GLN A 22 -3.98 0.73 13.16
N GLU A 23 -3.53 -0.40 13.73
CA GLU A 23 -4.36 -1.11 14.70
C GLU A 23 -4.50 -0.24 15.97
N GLY A 24 -5.59 0.54 16.09
CA GLY A 24 -6.07 1.00 17.41
C GLY A 24 -6.31 2.50 17.68
N SER A 25 -6.31 3.42 16.73
CA SER A 25 -6.74 4.81 17.01
C SER A 25 -7.64 5.36 15.92
N GLY A 26 -8.91 5.59 16.27
CA GLY A 26 -10.00 5.95 15.37
C GLY A 26 -10.01 7.39 14.86
N ASP A 27 -8.85 7.96 14.50
CA ASP A 27 -8.81 9.26 13.83
C ASP A 27 -8.14 9.12 12.46
N SER A 28 -8.97 8.97 11.43
CA SER A 28 -8.54 8.94 10.04
C SER A 28 -7.89 10.28 9.69
N LYS A 29 -6.56 10.31 9.50
CA LYS A 29 -5.81 11.42 8.88
C LYS A 29 -6.15 11.54 7.39
N GLN A 30 -7.43 11.64 7.05
CA GLN A 30 -7.86 11.96 5.70
C GLN A 30 -7.36 13.38 5.36
N LEU A 31 -6.72 13.52 4.21
CA LEU A 31 -6.35 14.83 3.69
C LEU A 31 -7.64 15.64 3.47
N LYS A 32 -7.81 16.71 4.25
CA LYS A 32 -8.93 17.65 4.11
C LYS A 32 -8.44 18.82 3.26
N SER A 33 -9.00 19.01 2.07
CA SER A 33 -8.87 20.28 1.34
C SER A 33 -10.17 21.05 1.56
N ASP A 34 -10.08 22.25 2.10
CA ASP A 34 -11.24 23.14 2.34
C ASP A 34 -12.39 22.51 3.14
N GLY A 35 -12.07 21.65 4.11
CA GLY A 35 -13.07 20.97 4.94
C GLY A 35 -13.76 19.78 4.26
N ILE A 36 -13.43 19.50 2.99
CA ILE A 36 -13.89 18.32 2.26
C ILE A 36 -12.85 17.21 2.43
N ALA A 37 -13.29 16.07 2.95
CA ALA A 37 -12.46 14.88 3.01
C ALA A 37 -12.22 14.39 1.59
N MET A 38 -10.99 14.51 1.10
CA MET A 38 -10.62 13.92 -0.18
C MET A 38 -10.74 12.40 -0.01
N GLY A 39 -11.54 11.76 -0.87
CA GLY A 39 -11.66 10.31 -0.87
C GLY A 39 -10.30 9.69 -1.17
N GLY A 40 -10.00 8.59 -0.49
CA GLY A 40 -8.83 7.78 -0.79
C GLY A 40 -8.78 7.38 -2.26
N ALA A 41 -7.60 7.11 -2.80
CA ALA A 41 -7.44 6.96 -4.25
C ALA A 41 -8.28 5.80 -4.83
N TRP A 42 -8.43 4.68 -4.09
CA TRP A 42 -9.27 3.52 -4.46
C TRP A 42 -9.58 2.60 -3.25
N PRO A 43 -10.19 3.11 -2.17
CA PRO A 43 -10.39 2.32 -0.95
C PRO A 43 -11.30 1.10 -1.20
N GLY A 44 -10.94 -0.04 -0.60
CA GLY A 44 -11.70 -1.30 -0.71
C GLY A 44 -11.42 -2.10 -1.98
N GLN A 45 -10.49 -1.65 -2.83
CA GLN A 45 -10.03 -2.37 -4.01
C GLN A 45 -8.52 -2.58 -3.95
N ALA A 46 -8.06 -3.69 -4.51
CA ALA A 46 -6.64 -3.99 -4.66
C ALA A 46 -6.42 -4.84 -5.92
N PHE A 47 -5.26 -4.68 -6.55
CA PHE A 47 -4.85 -5.50 -7.68
C PHE A 47 -3.66 -6.38 -7.27
N SER A 48 -3.68 -7.66 -7.68
CA SER A 48 -2.66 -8.63 -7.29
C SER A 48 -1.97 -9.25 -8.51
N LEU A 49 -0.65 -9.38 -8.41
CA LEU A 49 0.19 -10.08 -9.39
C LEU A 49 0.89 -11.26 -8.72
N LYS A 50 0.89 -12.40 -9.42
CA LYS A 50 1.68 -13.57 -8.98
C LYS A 50 3.15 -13.28 -9.21
N VAL A 51 3.96 -13.60 -8.21
CA VAL A 51 5.40 -13.36 -8.21
C VAL A 51 6.10 -14.66 -8.52
N LYS A 52 6.87 -14.67 -9.61
CA LYS A 52 7.72 -15.80 -10.00
C LYS A 52 9.08 -15.75 -9.31
N GLU A 53 9.72 -14.59 -9.36
CA GLU A 53 11.04 -14.34 -8.75
C GLU A 53 11.20 -12.85 -8.40
N ILE A 54 11.82 -12.58 -7.25
CA ILE A 54 12.19 -11.21 -6.85
C ILE A 54 13.56 -10.92 -7.46
N LEU A 55 13.67 -9.79 -8.16
CA LEU A 55 14.90 -9.38 -8.83
C LEU A 55 15.65 -8.32 -8.02
N PHE A 56 14.93 -7.48 -7.28
CA PHE A 56 15.51 -6.41 -6.47
C PHE A 56 14.52 -5.97 -5.38
N HIS A 57 15.01 -5.70 -4.17
CA HIS A 57 14.20 -5.14 -3.09
C HIS A 57 15.10 -4.38 -2.09
N GLU A 58 15.14 -3.06 -2.19
CA GLU A 58 15.87 -2.20 -1.25
C GLU A 58 15.19 -0.84 -1.07
N LYS A 59 15.50 -0.18 0.03
CA LYS A 59 15.06 1.18 0.33
C LYS A 59 16.08 2.19 -0.19
N SER A 60 15.63 3.10 -1.05
CA SER A 60 16.38 4.29 -1.47
C SER A 60 16.22 5.43 -0.45
N ASP A 61 16.91 6.55 -0.67
CA ASP A 61 16.77 7.77 0.13
C ASP A 61 15.33 8.30 0.17
N TYR A 62 14.51 7.97 -0.84
CA TYR A 62 13.17 8.53 -1.02
C TYR A 62 12.04 7.51 -0.83
N GLN A 63 12.26 6.25 -1.17
CA GLN A 63 11.20 5.23 -1.21
C GLN A 63 11.72 3.80 -1.16
N ASP A 64 10.83 2.88 -0.80
CA ASP A 64 11.04 1.45 -0.96
C ASP A 64 10.90 1.06 -2.45
N VAL A 65 11.84 0.27 -2.98
CA VAL A 65 11.87 -0.14 -4.39
C VAL A 65 11.86 -1.66 -4.48
N LEU A 66 10.78 -2.21 -5.05
CA LEU A 66 10.60 -3.64 -5.30
C LEU A 66 10.47 -3.90 -6.81
N VAL A 67 11.32 -4.78 -7.34
CA VAL A 67 11.24 -5.28 -8.72
C VAL A 67 11.15 -6.79 -8.70
N PHE A 68 10.16 -7.32 -9.41
CA PHE A 68 9.93 -8.76 -9.52
C PHE A 68 9.48 -9.13 -10.92
N LYS A 69 9.63 -10.41 -11.24
CA LYS A 69 9.09 -11.01 -12.46
C LYS A 69 7.77 -11.70 -12.15
N ARG A 70 6.78 -11.47 -13.00
CA ARG A 70 5.50 -12.19 -13.00
C ARG A 70 5.61 -13.55 -13.67
#